data_AF-A0A6A4V3H2-F1
#
_entry.id   AF-A0A6A4V3H2-F1
#
_cell.length_a   1.000
_cell.length_b   1.000
_cell.length_c   1.000
_cell.angle_alpha   90.00
_cell.angle_beta   90.00
_cell.angle_gamma   90.00
#
_symmetry.space_group_name_H-M   'P 1'
#
loop_
_entity.id
_entity.type
_entity.pdbx_description
1 polymer ?
#
loop_
_entity_poly.entity_id
_entity_poly.type
_entity_poly.pdbx_seq_one_letter_code
_entity_poly.pdbx_strand_id
1 'polypeptide(L)'
;SYIIKSGETMSTTNKTVILEKQTRQSILMGLLEQNPSIASTSFVSLQVFLSTLIRDERRDDWFKCAKLLQDHAQAGGILETTLRYAISVDHLMSFMQTMIDEGWTIDDLPLSNPKEKALKNILSILWPHFQRRVQQWEQFMEKIDPNSIRVYDHFYPFAIHQRLMKLEQQGLTYTRLPKKDPKVNVRWAKNPRSEAQACVQDILGDEIAYDQHVIVCLDAGLQSQVESFLMRYDVPYFRVNEHKASAAFKLFVDLLKLKLNPNSSHLLKLIENDRIDLSSRINLIEYLNVFKIDRKSSMNDHSLD
;
A
#
# COMPACT_ATOMS: atom_id res chain seq x y z
N SER A 1 -16.27 1.60 19.91
CA SER A 1 -17.71 1.75 19.69
C SER A 1 -17.98 3.17 19.24
N TYR A 2 -18.36 3.39 17.97
CA TYR A 2 -18.63 4.73 17.45
C TYR A 2 -20.13 5.00 17.53
N ILE A 3 -20.56 5.76 18.54
CA ILE A 3 -21.94 6.23 18.63
C ILE A 3 -22.01 7.57 17.88
N ILE A 4 -22.65 7.57 16.72
CA ILE A 4 -22.97 8.77 15.95
C ILE A 4 -24.29 9.33 16.52
N LYS A 5 -24.21 10.34 17.37
CA LYS A 5 -25.30 11.29 17.68
C LYS A 5 -24.78 12.66 17.23
N SER A 6 -25.48 13.54 16.53
CA SER A 6 -26.92 13.81 16.36
C SER A 6 -27.07 14.86 15.25
N GLY A 7 -28.18 14.88 14.50
CA GLY A 7 -28.69 16.18 13.99
C GLY A 7 -29.39 16.24 12.63
N GLU A 8 -29.24 15.27 11.72
CA GLU A 8 -29.89 15.35 10.42
C GLU A 8 -30.77 14.12 10.17
N THR A 9 -32.06 14.34 9.96
CA THR A 9 -33.00 13.32 9.45
C THR A 9 -32.49 12.80 8.11
N MET A 10 -31.86 11.61 8.14
CA MET A 10 -31.11 11.05 7.03
C MET A 10 -32.02 10.29 6.07
N SER A 11 -32.27 10.85 4.88
CA SER A 11 -32.75 10.07 3.74
C SER A 11 -31.55 9.39 3.06
N THR A 12 -31.46 8.05 3.15
CA THR A 12 -30.43 7.20 2.54
C THR A 12 -30.91 6.49 1.27
N THR A 13 -32.15 6.70 0.86
CA THR A 13 -32.74 6.08 -0.33
C THR A 13 -32.09 6.63 -1.61
N ASN A 14 -31.70 5.73 -2.52
CA ASN A 14 -31.04 6.02 -3.81
C ASN A 14 -29.66 6.71 -3.70
N LYS A 15 -28.77 6.23 -2.82
CA LYS A 15 -27.44 6.83 -2.64
C LYS A 15 -26.29 5.82 -2.78
N THR A 16 -25.17 6.27 -3.32
CA THR A 16 -23.88 5.58 -3.26
C THR A 16 -23.13 6.05 -2.02
N VAL A 17 -22.84 5.13 -1.11
CA VAL A 17 -22.12 5.41 0.13
C VAL A 17 -20.70 4.84 0.04
N ILE A 18 -19.73 5.74 0.08
CA ILE A 18 -18.30 5.42 0.03
C ILE A 18 -17.80 5.17 1.45
N LEU A 19 -17.42 3.92 1.73
CA LEU A 19 -16.96 3.43 3.03
C LEU A 19 -15.77 2.47 2.84
N GLU A 20 -14.73 2.64 3.65
CA GLU A 20 -13.65 1.66 3.67
C GLU A 20 -14.02 0.39 4.44
N LYS A 21 -13.42 -0.73 4.02
CA LYS A 21 -13.75 -2.08 4.52
C LYS A 21 -13.71 -2.18 6.04
N GLN A 22 -12.79 -1.47 6.68
CA GLN A 22 -12.56 -1.50 8.12
C GLN A 22 -13.66 -0.82 8.93
N THR A 23 -14.26 0.27 8.40
CA THR A 23 -15.27 1.07 9.10
C THR A 23 -16.70 0.71 8.70
N ARG A 24 -16.87 -0.04 7.60
CA ARG A 24 -18.16 -0.41 7.01
C ARG A 24 -19.14 -1.00 8.01
N GLN A 25 -18.73 -1.99 8.82
CA GLN A 25 -19.65 -2.68 9.73
C GLN A 25 -20.19 -1.74 10.82
N SER A 26 -19.30 -0.98 11.46
CA SER A 26 -19.68 -0.02 12.51
C SER A 26 -20.61 1.07 11.99
N ILE A 27 -20.33 1.60 10.79
CA ILE A 27 -21.15 2.65 10.17
C ILE A 27 -22.51 2.09 9.74
N LEU A 28 -22.54 0.88 9.17
CA LEU A 28 -23.78 0.25 8.74
C LEU A 28 -24.70 -0.06 9.93
N MET A 29 -24.16 -0.53 11.05
CA MET A 29 -24.94 -0.72 12.28
C MET A 29 -25.51 0.61 12.79
N GLY A 30 -24.70 1.68 12.84
CA GLY A 30 -25.17 3.00 13.24
C GLY A 30 -26.25 3.58 12.30
N LEU A 31 -26.18 3.29 10.99
CA LEU A 31 -27.22 3.67 10.03
C LEU A 31 -28.52 2.90 10.24
N LEU A 32 -28.45 1.59 10.52
CA LEU A 32 -29.61 0.74 10.79
C LEU A 32 -30.31 1.08 12.11
N GLU A 33 -29.55 1.49 13.13
CA GLU A 33 -30.11 2.00 14.39
C GLU A 33 -30.94 3.27 14.19
N GLN A 34 -30.54 4.14 13.25
CA GLN A 34 -31.24 5.38 12.94
C GLN A 34 -32.39 5.17 11.95
N ASN A 35 -32.22 4.27 10.98
CA ASN A 35 -33.21 3.93 9.97
C ASN A 35 -33.29 2.40 9.81
N PRO A 36 -34.37 1.74 10.28
CA PRO A 36 -34.47 0.28 10.32
C PRO A 36 -34.52 -0.39 8.94
N SER A 37 -34.63 0.38 7.85
CA SER A 37 -34.58 -0.11 6.48
C SER A 37 -33.70 0.78 5.61
N ILE A 38 -32.74 0.18 4.92
CA ILE A 38 -31.88 0.83 3.93
C ILE A 38 -32.21 0.18 2.58
N ALA A 39 -32.95 0.89 1.73
CA ALA A 39 -33.34 0.42 0.41
C ALA A 39 -32.59 1.21 -0.67
N SER A 40 -32.16 0.50 -1.72
CA SER A 40 -31.53 1.09 -2.92
C SER A 40 -30.25 1.90 -2.61
N THR A 41 -29.46 1.47 -1.62
CA THR A 41 -28.17 2.10 -1.27
C THR A 41 -27.02 1.16 -1.60
N SER A 42 -26.04 1.64 -2.38
CA SER A 42 -24.83 0.89 -2.67
C SER A 42 -23.72 1.27 -1.69
N PHE A 43 -22.99 0.27 -1.17
CA PHE A 43 -21.88 0.47 -0.26
C PHE A 43 -20.59 -0.04 -0.91
N VAL A 44 -19.71 0.89 -1.27
CA VAL A 44 -18.48 0.62 -2.03
C VAL A 44 -17.28 1.27 -1.35
N SER A 45 -16.10 0.67 -1.49
CA SER A 45 -14.86 1.38 -1.13
C SER A 45 -14.57 2.46 -2.16
N LEU A 46 -13.74 3.44 -1.80
CA LEU A 46 -13.36 4.47 -2.75
C LEU A 46 -12.69 3.85 -3.98
N GLN A 47 -11.85 2.84 -3.81
CA GLN A 47 -11.16 2.20 -4.94
C GLN A 47 -12.14 1.49 -5.88
N VAL A 48 -13.17 0.84 -5.35
CA VAL A 48 -14.23 0.21 -6.17
C VAL A 48 -15.07 1.26 -6.86
N PHE A 49 -15.38 2.36 -6.16
CA PHE A 49 -16.05 3.49 -6.77
C PHE A 49 -15.20 4.01 -7.94
N LEU A 50 -13.95 4.41 -7.71
CA LEU A 50 -13.04 4.92 -8.74
C LEU A 50 -12.80 3.92 -9.89
N SER A 51 -12.70 2.61 -9.64
CA SER A 51 -12.46 1.62 -10.70
C SER A 51 -13.67 1.41 -11.62
N THR A 52 -14.89 1.67 -11.14
CA THR A 52 -16.08 1.70 -12.02
C THR A 52 -16.07 2.89 -12.98
N LEU A 53 -15.21 3.88 -12.73
CA LEU A 53 -15.23 5.19 -13.38
C LEU A 53 -13.98 5.43 -14.23
N ILE A 54 -12.82 5.00 -13.71
CA ILE A 54 -11.50 5.15 -14.32
C ILE A 54 -10.96 3.74 -14.51
N ARG A 55 -10.86 3.33 -15.78
CA ARG A 55 -10.24 2.05 -16.11
C ARG A 55 -8.73 2.15 -15.91
N ASP A 56 -8.21 1.31 -15.02
CA ASP A 56 -6.78 1.18 -14.82
C ASP A 56 -6.19 0.21 -15.86
N GLU A 57 -5.74 0.76 -16.99
CA GLU A 57 -5.04 0.03 -18.05
C GLU A 57 -3.52 0.19 -17.94
N ARG A 58 -3.01 0.38 -16.71
CA ARG A 58 -1.59 0.65 -16.44
C ARG A 58 -0.64 -0.31 -17.14
N ARG A 59 -0.98 -1.60 -17.30
CA ARG A 59 -0.10 -2.55 -17.98
C ARG A 59 0.10 -2.22 -19.47
N ASP A 60 -0.98 -1.89 -20.16
CA ASP A 60 -0.93 -1.57 -21.59
C ASP A 60 -0.27 -0.20 -21.81
N ASP A 61 -0.52 0.74 -20.92
CA ASP A 61 0.10 2.06 -20.95
C ASP A 61 1.58 2.01 -20.59
N TRP A 62 2.01 1.07 -19.73
CA TRP A 62 3.41 0.91 -19.34
C TRP A 62 4.29 0.57 -20.54
N PHE A 63 3.89 -0.39 -21.37
CA PHE A 63 4.68 -0.75 -22.56
C PHE A 63 4.76 0.40 -23.57
N LYS A 64 3.68 1.15 -23.76
CA LYS A 64 3.65 2.33 -24.64
C LYS A 64 4.58 3.43 -24.12
N CYS A 65 4.50 3.74 -22.82
CA CYS A 65 5.34 4.73 -22.17
C CYS A 65 6.81 4.32 -22.19
N ALA A 66 7.12 3.06 -21.88
CA ALA A 66 8.49 2.53 -21.91
C ALA A 66 9.12 2.66 -23.30
N LYS A 67 8.36 2.32 -24.36
CA LYS A 67 8.82 2.46 -25.74
C LYS A 67 9.08 3.93 -26.10
N LEU A 68 8.14 4.82 -25.81
CA LEU A 68 8.29 6.25 -26.07
C LEU A 68 9.47 6.88 -25.33
N LEU A 69 9.69 6.48 -24.07
CA LEU A 69 10.81 6.95 -23.28
C LEU A 69 12.14 6.47 -23.84
N GLN A 70 12.21 5.27 -24.43
CA GLN A 70 13.40 4.80 -25.13
C GLN A 70 13.62 5.56 -26.44
N ASP A 71 12.57 5.71 -27.26
CA ASP A 71 12.63 6.37 -28.57
C ASP A 71 12.99 7.86 -28.44
N HIS A 72 12.56 8.51 -27.34
CA HIS A 72 12.79 9.93 -27.07
C HIS A 72 13.75 10.20 -25.91
N ALA A 73 14.55 9.22 -25.49
CA ALA A 73 15.46 9.37 -24.35
C ALA A 73 16.41 10.59 -24.53
N GLN A 74 16.86 10.83 -25.76
CA GLN A 74 17.73 11.96 -26.12
C GLN A 74 17.08 13.34 -25.88
N ALA A 75 15.76 13.45 -26.04
CA ALA A 75 15.02 14.69 -25.77
C ALA A 75 15.00 15.05 -24.27
N GLY A 76 15.27 14.07 -23.40
CA GLY A 76 15.42 14.25 -21.96
C GLY A 76 16.76 14.84 -21.53
N GLY A 77 17.74 15.00 -22.45
CA GLY A 77 19.04 15.60 -22.17
C GLY A 77 19.72 15.00 -20.94
N ILE A 78 19.76 15.77 -19.84
CA ILE A 78 20.37 15.38 -18.56
C ILE A 78 19.73 14.11 -17.96
N LEU A 79 18.47 13.81 -18.28
CA LEU A 79 17.74 12.65 -17.77
C LEU A 79 17.89 11.40 -18.65
N GLU A 80 18.52 11.48 -19.82
CA GLU A 80 18.58 10.38 -20.81
C GLU A 80 18.97 9.03 -20.19
N THR A 81 20.05 8.99 -19.42
CA THR A 81 20.55 7.75 -18.79
C THR A 81 19.56 7.18 -17.78
N THR A 82 18.78 8.04 -17.13
CA THR A 82 17.81 7.63 -16.11
C THR A 82 16.53 7.10 -16.77
N LEU A 83 16.10 7.69 -17.89
CA LEU A 83 14.88 7.27 -18.60
C LEU A 83 14.95 5.87 -19.21
N ARG A 84 16.16 5.31 -19.34
CA ARG A 84 16.36 3.94 -19.83
C ARG A 84 16.00 2.87 -18.77
N TYR A 85 15.86 3.23 -17.50
CA TYR A 85 15.49 2.29 -16.45
C TYR A 85 13.97 2.09 -16.36
N ALA A 86 13.56 0.83 -16.21
CA ALA A 86 12.15 0.45 -16.04
C ALA A 86 11.46 1.19 -14.87
N ILE A 87 12.18 1.39 -13.76
CA ILE A 87 11.64 2.10 -12.59
C ILE A 87 11.28 3.56 -12.87
N SER A 88 11.97 4.19 -13.83
CA SER A 88 11.68 5.57 -14.23
C SER A 88 10.36 5.67 -14.98
N VAL A 89 10.00 4.64 -15.76
CA VAL A 89 8.67 4.54 -16.39
C VAL A 89 7.59 4.55 -15.30
N ASP A 90 7.74 3.71 -14.27
CA ASP A 90 6.77 3.65 -13.17
C ASP A 90 6.63 4.96 -12.40
N HIS A 91 7.76 5.62 -12.12
CA HIS A 91 7.73 6.92 -11.43
C HIS A 91 7.07 8.00 -12.28
N LEU A 92 7.39 8.08 -13.58
CA LEU A 92 6.80 9.08 -14.48
C LEU A 92 5.31 8.83 -14.70
N MET A 93 4.90 7.57 -14.88
CA MET A 93 3.49 7.22 -15.00
C MET A 93 2.72 7.56 -13.72
N SER A 94 3.26 7.20 -12.55
CA SER A 94 2.61 7.49 -11.27
C SER A 94 2.53 9.00 -11.04
N PHE A 95 3.58 9.74 -11.38
CA PHE A 95 3.58 11.21 -11.31
C PHE A 95 2.51 11.83 -12.22
N MET A 96 2.41 11.38 -13.48
CA MET A 96 1.41 11.87 -14.44
C MET A 96 -0.02 11.57 -13.99
N GLN A 97 -0.26 10.37 -13.44
CA GLN A 97 -1.55 10.01 -12.87
C GLN A 97 -1.91 10.91 -11.70
N THR A 98 -0.99 11.15 -10.77
CA THR A 98 -1.20 12.07 -9.64
C THR A 98 -1.47 13.49 -10.12
N MET A 99 -0.67 14.00 -11.07
CA MET A 99 -0.85 15.34 -11.64
C MET A 99 -2.25 15.50 -12.25
N ILE A 100 -2.67 14.51 -13.04
CA ILE A 100 -4.02 14.50 -13.63
C ILE A 100 -5.08 14.37 -12.56
N ASP A 101 -4.87 13.56 -11.53
CA ASP A 101 -5.80 13.40 -10.40
C ASP A 101 -5.82 14.63 -9.48
N GLU A 102 -4.83 15.52 -9.52
CA GLU A 102 -4.87 16.83 -8.84
C GLU A 102 -5.50 17.92 -9.73
N GLY A 103 -5.68 17.62 -11.02
CA GLY A 103 -6.23 18.56 -12.01
C GLY A 103 -5.17 19.53 -12.52
N TRP A 104 -3.89 19.16 -12.44
CA TRP A 104 -2.78 19.90 -13.00
C TRP A 104 -2.54 19.48 -14.45
N THR A 105 -2.03 20.41 -15.23
CA THR A 105 -1.62 20.25 -16.61
C THR A 105 -0.11 20.36 -16.74
N ILE A 106 0.40 20.08 -17.93
CA ILE A 106 1.83 20.24 -18.22
C ILE A 106 2.28 21.69 -18.13
N ASP A 107 1.36 22.64 -18.32
CA ASP A 107 1.68 24.05 -18.24
C ASP A 107 1.97 24.51 -16.82
N ASP A 108 1.41 23.80 -15.82
CA ASP A 108 1.61 24.07 -14.39
C ASP A 108 2.98 23.60 -13.87
N LEU A 109 3.74 22.86 -14.68
CA LEU A 109 5.05 22.34 -14.27
C LEU A 109 6.10 23.48 -14.17
N PRO A 110 6.93 23.47 -13.11
CA PRO A 110 7.97 24.46 -12.92
C PRO A 110 9.05 24.38 -14.02
N LEU A 111 9.74 25.50 -14.24
CA LEU A 111 10.76 25.68 -15.29
C LEU A 111 12.05 26.33 -14.73
N SER A 112 12.21 26.29 -13.41
CA SER A 112 13.24 27.01 -12.66
C SER A 112 14.64 26.45 -12.92
N ASN A 113 14.75 25.14 -13.15
CA ASN A 113 16.05 24.49 -13.34
C ASN A 113 16.11 23.60 -14.62
N PRO A 114 17.33 23.24 -15.09
CA PRO A 114 17.50 22.42 -16.29
C PRO A 114 16.86 21.03 -16.20
N LYS A 115 16.78 20.44 -15.00
CA LYS A 115 16.14 19.13 -14.80
C LYS A 115 14.63 19.23 -14.94
N GLU A 116 14.02 20.29 -14.44
CA GLU A 116 12.59 20.59 -14.58
C GLU A 116 12.22 20.82 -16.05
N LYS A 117 13.04 21.57 -16.80
CA LYS A 117 12.84 21.74 -18.24
C LYS A 117 12.91 20.42 -19.00
N ALA A 118 13.91 19.59 -18.69
CA ALA A 118 14.04 18.25 -19.26
C ALA A 118 12.83 17.36 -18.92
N LEU A 119 12.39 17.39 -17.66
CA LEU A 119 11.22 16.64 -17.19
C LEU A 119 9.95 17.09 -17.92
N LYS A 120 9.68 18.40 -18.03
CA LYS A 120 8.53 18.92 -18.77
C LYS A 120 8.52 18.43 -20.22
N ASN A 121 9.65 18.46 -20.91
CA ASN A 121 9.74 17.97 -22.29
C ASN A 121 9.35 16.49 -22.42
N ILE A 122 9.81 15.65 -21.50
CA ILE A 122 9.49 14.21 -21.47
C ILE A 122 8.01 14.00 -21.16
N LEU A 123 7.49 14.70 -20.17
CA LEU A 123 6.08 14.60 -19.79
C LEU A 123 5.16 15.08 -20.92
N SER A 124 5.56 16.09 -21.70
CA SER A 124 4.85 16.55 -22.91
C SER A 124 4.72 15.46 -23.96
N ILE A 125 5.75 14.62 -24.13
CA ILE A 125 5.73 13.48 -25.05
C ILE A 125 4.75 12.41 -24.54
N LEU A 126 4.71 12.19 -23.22
CA LEU A 126 3.82 11.20 -22.62
C LEU A 126 2.36 11.66 -22.52
N TRP A 127 2.10 12.97 -22.42
CA TRP A 127 0.77 13.57 -22.20
C TRP A 127 -0.37 13.00 -23.05
N PRO A 128 -0.22 12.81 -24.38
CA PRO A 128 -1.30 12.35 -25.22
C PRO A 128 -1.85 10.99 -24.78
N HIS A 129 -0.99 10.14 -24.18
CA HIS A 129 -1.41 8.83 -23.65
C HIS A 129 -2.25 8.93 -22.38
N PHE A 130 -2.12 10.03 -21.64
CA PHE A 130 -2.90 10.26 -20.43
C PHE A 130 -4.13 11.15 -20.64
N GLN A 131 -4.31 11.75 -21.83
CA GLN A 131 -5.52 12.53 -22.15
C GLN A 131 -6.81 11.74 -21.99
N ARG A 132 -6.77 10.42 -22.21
CA ARG A 132 -7.92 9.55 -21.95
C ARG A 132 -8.35 9.59 -20.47
N ARG A 133 -7.40 9.62 -19.52
CA ARG A 133 -7.69 9.72 -18.09
C ARG A 133 -8.31 11.08 -17.76
N VAL A 134 -7.82 12.15 -18.40
CA VAL A 134 -8.42 13.50 -18.30
C VAL A 134 -9.88 13.48 -18.78
N GLN A 135 -10.14 12.92 -19.95
CA GLN A 135 -11.50 12.80 -20.51
C GLN A 135 -12.41 11.93 -19.64
N GLN A 136 -11.91 10.83 -19.08
CA GLN A 136 -12.67 10.00 -18.14
C GLN A 136 -13.10 10.79 -16.92
N TRP A 137 -12.23 11.67 -16.42
CA TRP A 137 -12.54 12.56 -15.31
C TRP A 137 -13.52 13.67 -15.68
N GLU A 138 -13.41 14.27 -16.86
CA GLU A 138 -14.37 15.28 -17.35
C GLU A 138 -15.76 14.67 -17.52
N GLN A 139 -15.86 13.54 -18.22
CA GLN A 139 -17.11 12.78 -18.40
C GLN A 139 -17.72 12.35 -17.07
N PHE A 140 -16.89 12.06 -16.07
CA PHE A 140 -17.32 11.73 -14.72
C PHE A 140 -17.99 12.92 -14.05
N MET A 141 -17.35 14.10 -14.06
CA MET A 141 -17.89 15.30 -13.44
C MET A 141 -19.20 15.74 -14.09
N GLU A 142 -19.39 15.47 -15.38
CA GLU A 142 -20.65 15.73 -16.09
C GLU A 142 -21.77 14.75 -15.77
N LYS A 143 -21.45 13.47 -15.54
CA LYS A 143 -22.46 12.40 -15.40
C LYS A 143 -22.92 12.18 -13.96
N ILE A 144 -22.12 12.59 -12.99
CA ILE A 144 -22.45 12.36 -11.58
C ILE A 144 -23.42 13.40 -11.07
N ASP A 145 -24.42 12.92 -10.34
CA ASP A 145 -25.18 13.73 -9.42
C ASP A 145 -24.49 13.68 -8.04
N PRO A 146 -23.81 14.77 -7.59
CA PRO A 146 -23.12 14.78 -6.31
C PRO A 146 -24.08 14.50 -5.14
N ASN A 147 -25.35 14.89 -5.24
CA ASN A 147 -26.36 14.69 -4.19
C ASN A 147 -26.68 13.20 -3.92
N SER A 148 -26.41 12.34 -4.90
CA SER A 148 -26.55 10.90 -4.80
C SER A 148 -25.38 10.23 -4.06
N ILE A 149 -24.32 10.98 -3.73
CA ILE A 149 -23.09 10.43 -3.16
C ILE A 149 -22.94 10.89 -1.72
N ARG A 150 -22.64 9.93 -0.84
CA ARG A 150 -22.22 10.18 0.53
C ARG A 150 -20.87 9.55 0.79
N VAL A 151 -19.94 10.33 1.34
CA VAL A 151 -18.59 9.87 1.68
C VAL A 151 -18.41 9.96 3.17
N TYR A 152 -17.90 8.90 3.79
CA TYR A 152 -17.46 8.94 5.17
C TYR A 152 -15.95 9.23 5.23
N ASP A 153 -15.59 10.05 6.19
CA ASP A 153 -14.21 10.48 6.36
C ASP A 153 -13.27 9.30 6.55
N HIS A 154 -12.17 9.32 5.82
CA HIS A 154 -11.10 8.36 5.91
C HIS A 154 -9.80 8.99 5.42
N PHE A 155 -8.68 8.31 5.66
CA PHE A 155 -7.41 8.74 5.11
C PHE A 155 -7.37 8.44 3.60
N TYR A 156 -7.66 9.47 2.80
CA TYR A 156 -7.56 9.42 1.34
C TYR A 156 -6.25 10.06 0.86
N PRO A 157 -5.67 9.59 -0.25
CA PRO A 157 -4.58 10.31 -0.91
C PRO A 157 -4.98 11.77 -1.17
N PHE A 158 -4.04 12.69 -0.98
CA PHE A 158 -4.31 14.13 -1.03
C PHE A 158 -5.03 14.56 -2.32
N ALA A 159 -4.58 14.06 -3.48
CA ALA A 159 -5.19 14.33 -4.78
C ALA A 159 -6.69 14.00 -4.83
N ILE A 160 -7.06 12.80 -4.34
CA ILE A 160 -8.44 12.37 -4.26
C ILE A 160 -9.21 13.22 -3.24
N HIS A 161 -8.60 13.49 -2.08
CA HIS A 161 -9.24 14.30 -1.04
C HIS A 161 -9.63 15.68 -1.59
N GLN A 162 -8.75 16.36 -2.33
CA GLN A 162 -9.07 17.64 -2.96
C GLN A 162 -10.28 17.55 -3.91
N ARG A 163 -10.42 16.45 -4.64
CA ARG A 163 -11.58 16.25 -5.53
C ARG A 163 -12.87 16.00 -4.78
N LEU A 164 -12.81 15.20 -3.70
CA LEU A 164 -13.95 15.00 -2.84
C LEU A 164 -14.43 16.34 -2.23
N MET A 165 -13.51 17.23 -1.87
CA MET A 165 -13.84 18.58 -1.42
C MET A 165 -14.49 19.42 -2.53
N LYS A 166 -14.03 19.32 -3.79
CA LYS A 166 -14.69 19.98 -4.93
C LYS A 166 -16.11 19.44 -5.17
N LEU A 167 -16.31 18.13 -5.07
CA LEU A 167 -17.64 17.51 -5.19
C LEU A 167 -18.55 17.89 -4.01
N GLU A 168 -18.00 18.06 -2.81
CA GLU A 168 -18.74 18.54 -1.65
C GLU A 168 -19.32 19.94 -1.90
N GLN A 169 -18.54 20.84 -2.53
CA GLN A 169 -19.04 22.15 -2.97
C GLN A 169 -20.19 22.06 -3.98
N GLN A 170 -20.33 20.93 -4.69
CA GLN A 170 -21.36 20.67 -5.69
C GLN A 170 -22.58 19.88 -5.14
N GLY A 171 -22.59 19.55 -3.84
CA GLY A 171 -23.72 18.88 -3.17
C GLY A 171 -23.45 17.47 -2.62
N LEU A 172 -22.22 16.95 -2.79
CA LEU A 172 -21.83 15.68 -2.17
C LEU A 172 -21.89 15.78 -0.64
N THR A 173 -22.47 14.78 0.00
CA THR A 173 -22.54 14.74 1.47
C THR A 173 -21.26 14.14 2.04
N TYR A 174 -20.41 14.94 2.68
CA TYR A 174 -19.20 14.48 3.35
C TYR A 174 -19.41 14.36 4.87
N THR A 175 -19.46 13.13 5.37
CA THR A 175 -19.62 12.84 6.80
C THR A 175 -18.25 12.84 7.47
N ARG A 176 -17.88 13.98 8.05
CA ARG A 176 -16.61 14.15 8.80
C ARG A 176 -16.63 13.32 10.09
N LEU A 177 -15.49 12.76 10.46
CA LEU A 177 -15.33 12.18 11.79
C LEU A 177 -15.38 13.30 12.85
N PRO A 178 -15.92 13.03 14.04
CA PRO A 178 -15.92 14.02 15.12
C PRO A 178 -14.47 14.42 15.42
N LYS A 179 -14.20 15.73 15.32
CA LYS A 179 -12.90 16.28 15.70
C LYS A 179 -12.72 16.02 17.20
N LYS A 180 -11.75 15.17 17.53
CA LYS A 180 -11.18 15.13 18.87
C LYS A 180 -10.05 16.14 18.88
N ASP A 181 -9.91 16.92 19.95
CA ASP A 181 -8.72 17.72 20.18
C ASP A 181 -7.67 16.84 20.85
N PRO A 182 -6.68 16.30 20.10
CA PRO A 182 -5.65 15.47 20.71
C PRO A 182 -4.76 16.35 21.59
N LYS A 183 -4.38 15.82 22.77
CA LYS A 183 -3.26 16.39 23.53
C LYS A 183 -1.97 15.99 22.82
N VAL A 184 -1.42 16.92 22.04
CA VAL A 184 -0.16 16.70 21.31
C VAL A 184 1.01 16.95 22.25
N ASN A 185 1.79 15.91 22.51
CA ASN A 185 3.03 16.01 23.28
C ASN A 185 4.21 15.70 22.36
N VAL A 186 5.21 16.58 22.34
CA VAL A 186 6.46 16.38 21.58
C VAL A 186 7.59 16.11 22.55
N ARG A 187 8.33 15.02 22.32
CA ARG A 187 9.46 14.60 23.14
C ARG A 187 10.66 14.31 22.23
N TRP A 188 11.87 14.55 22.74
CA TRP A 188 13.10 14.39 21.99
C TRP A 188 14.02 13.40 22.70
N ALA A 189 14.61 12.49 21.93
CA ALA A 189 15.59 11.52 22.43
C ALA A 189 16.96 11.78 21.81
N LYS A 190 18.02 11.35 22.52
CA LYS A 190 19.42 11.54 22.08
C LYS A 190 19.81 10.60 20.93
N ASN A 191 19.12 9.48 20.76
CA ASN A 191 19.34 8.50 19.71
C ASN A 191 18.08 7.63 19.48
N PRO A 192 17.97 6.93 18.34
CA PRO A 192 16.79 6.10 18.01
C PRO A 192 16.50 5.00 19.06
N ARG A 193 17.53 4.45 19.71
CA ARG A 193 17.34 3.41 20.72
C ARG A 193 16.66 3.96 21.97
N SER A 194 17.05 5.15 22.40
CA SER A 194 16.42 5.86 23.51
C SER A 194 15.00 6.32 23.15
N GLU A 195 14.76 6.70 21.89
CA GLU A 195 13.42 7.01 21.39
C GLU A 195 12.49 5.79 21.47
N ALA A 196 12.93 4.66 20.92
CA ALA A 196 12.18 3.40 20.96
C ALA A 196 11.88 2.96 22.40
N GLN A 197 12.87 3.04 23.30
CA GLN A 197 12.69 2.70 24.70
C GLN A 197 11.69 3.63 25.39
N ALA A 198 11.81 4.95 25.18
CA ALA A 198 10.91 5.94 25.78
C ALA A 198 9.47 5.74 25.30
N CYS A 199 9.27 5.44 24.01
CA CYS A 199 7.94 5.13 23.47
C CYS A 199 7.29 3.94 24.19
N VAL A 200 8.03 2.84 24.41
CA VAL A 200 7.49 1.67 25.12
C VAL A 200 7.28 1.97 26.62
N GLN A 201 8.16 2.74 27.24
CA GLN A 201 7.99 3.17 28.63
C GLN A 201 6.76 4.06 28.83
N ASP A 202 6.44 4.90 27.84
CA ASP A 202 5.23 5.72 27.87
C ASP A 202 3.96 4.87 27.84
N ILE A 203 3.94 3.81 27.01
CA ILE A 203 2.81 2.86 26.96
C ILE A 203 2.67 2.09 28.29
N LEU A 204 3.79 1.70 28.89
CA LEU A 204 3.79 1.00 30.18
C LEU A 204 3.29 1.87 31.34
N GLY A 205 3.49 3.18 31.26
CA GLY A 205 3.06 4.15 32.27
C GLY A 205 1.66 4.73 32.05
N ASP A 206 1.00 4.37 30.96
CA ASP A 206 -0.34 4.86 30.62
C ASP A 206 -1.44 3.98 31.26
N GLU A 207 -2.58 4.57 31.56
CA GLU A 207 -3.78 3.87 32.06
C GLU A 207 -4.60 3.26 30.91
N ILE A 208 -4.27 3.62 29.66
CA ILE A 208 -4.94 3.13 28.45
C ILE A 208 -4.53 1.67 28.16
N ALA A 209 -5.52 0.82 27.88
CA ALA A 209 -5.30 -0.58 27.51
C ALA A 209 -4.44 -0.73 26.24
N TYR A 210 -3.58 -1.76 26.19
CA TYR A 210 -2.60 -1.96 25.11
C TYR A 210 -3.21 -2.02 23.70
N ASP A 211 -4.44 -2.53 23.56
CA ASP A 211 -5.15 -2.63 22.27
C ASP A 211 -5.66 -1.28 21.74
N GLN A 212 -5.56 -0.21 22.53
CA GLN A 212 -5.93 1.15 22.14
C GLN A 212 -4.70 2.01 21.77
N HIS A 213 -3.49 1.45 21.86
CA HIS A 213 -2.25 2.11 21.46
C HIS A 213 -1.89 1.77 20.02
N VAL A 214 -1.40 2.78 19.29
CA VAL A 214 -0.87 2.62 17.93
C VAL A 214 0.47 3.30 17.84
N ILE A 215 1.51 2.54 17.49
CA ILE A 215 2.85 3.06 17.22
C ILE A 215 3.02 3.13 15.70
N VAL A 216 3.38 4.31 15.19
CA VAL A 216 3.66 4.52 13.77
C VAL A 216 5.13 4.87 13.61
N CYS A 217 5.90 3.98 12.97
CA CYS A 217 7.30 4.21 12.62
C CYS A 217 7.41 4.50 11.13
N LEU A 218 8.06 5.61 10.76
CA LEU A 218 8.38 5.93 9.36
C LEU A 218 9.67 5.24 8.88
N ASP A 219 10.54 4.86 9.81
CA ASP A 219 11.80 4.16 9.55
C ASP A 219 11.75 2.71 10.04
N ALA A 220 12.22 1.79 9.21
CA ALA A 220 12.25 0.35 9.51
C ALA A 220 13.27 -0.01 10.61
N GLY A 221 14.35 0.77 10.72
CA GLY A 221 15.36 0.61 11.77
C GLY A 221 14.77 0.90 13.15
N LEU A 222 14.05 2.02 13.28
CA LEU A 222 13.35 2.38 14.52
C LEU A 222 12.28 1.34 14.89
N GLN A 223 11.51 0.85 13.92
CA GLN A 223 10.50 -0.18 14.16
C GLN A 223 11.09 -1.44 14.81
N SER A 224 12.22 -1.92 14.31
CA SER A 224 12.90 -3.10 14.86
C SER A 224 13.37 -2.88 16.30
N GLN A 225 13.76 -1.65 16.65
CA GLN A 225 14.18 -1.30 18.01
C GLN A 225 13.00 -1.25 18.98
N VAL A 226 11.87 -0.68 18.56
CA VAL A 226 10.63 -0.65 19.37
C VAL A 226 10.22 -2.08 19.72
N GLU A 227 10.23 -2.99 18.77
CA GLU A 227 9.86 -4.40 19.00
C GLU A 227 10.77 -5.12 19.98
N SER A 228 12.07 -4.87 19.90
CA SER A 228 13.01 -5.42 20.88
C SER A 228 12.65 -4.98 22.30
N PHE A 229 12.19 -3.75 22.49
CA PHE A 229 11.75 -3.27 23.79
C PHE A 229 10.36 -3.78 24.18
N LEU A 230 9.40 -3.86 23.25
CA LEU A 230 8.09 -4.46 23.51
C LEU A 230 8.23 -5.92 24.00
N MET A 231 9.07 -6.72 23.33
CA MET A 231 9.39 -8.09 23.77
C MET A 231 10.11 -8.11 25.12
N ARG A 232 11.08 -7.20 25.34
CA ARG A 232 11.84 -7.16 26.59
C ARG A 232 10.97 -6.82 27.81
N TYR A 233 9.93 -6.02 27.61
CA TYR A 233 9.00 -5.60 28.66
C TYR A 233 7.70 -6.41 28.66
N ASP A 234 7.62 -7.50 27.90
CA ASP A 234 6.42 -8.34 27.76
C ASP A 234 5.14 -7.57 27.39
N VAL A 235 5.28 -6.49 26.61
CA VAL A 235 4.14 -5.72 26.10
C VAL A 235 3.55 -6.46 24.90
N PRO A 236 2.28 -6.89 24.93
CA PRO A 236 1.65 -7.57 23.82
C PRO A 236 1.48 -6.62 22.63
N TYR A 237 1.90 -7.06 21.45
CA TYR A 237 1.79 -6.27 20.24
C TYR A 237 1.49 -7.14 19.02
N PHE A 238 0.97 -6.50 17.97
CA PHE A 238 0.82 -7.12 16.65
C PHE A 238 1.16 -6.09 15.57
N ARG A 239 1.58 -6.58 14.40
CA ARG A 239 1.87 -5.76 13.22
C ARG A 239 0.71 -5.85 12.24
N VAL A 240 0.07 -4.72 11.95
CA VAL A 240 -1.13 -4.64 11.08
C VAL A 240 -0.88 -5.19 9.67
N ASN A 241 0.36 -5.05 9.15
CA ASN A 241 0.74 -5.45 7.78
C ASN A 241 1.80 -6.56 7.74
N GLU A 242 1.99 -7.31 8.82
CA GLU A 242 2.97 -8.41 8.78
C GLU A 242 2.38 -9.58 8.00
N HIS A 243 2.63 -9.56 6.69
CA HIS A 243 2.56 -10.75 5.87
C HIS A 243 3.67 -11.70 6.33
N LYS A 244 3.42 -12.49 7.38
CA LYS A 244 4.20 -13.70 7.60
C LYS A 244 4.00 -14.55 6.36
N ALA A 245 5.01 -14.61 5.50
CA ALA A 245 5.03 -15.55 4.39
C ALA A 245 4.65 -16.91 4.98
N SER A 246 3.57 -17.50 4.48
CA SER A 246 3.05 -18.76 5.01
C SER A 246 4.21 -19.74 5.15
N ALA A 247 4.34 -20.40 6.29
CA ALA A 247 5.39 -21.38 6.51
C ALA A 247 5.38 -22.47 5.42
N ALA A 248 4.20 -22.79 4.89
CA ALA A 248 4.04 -23.69 3.75
C ALA A 248 4.61 -23.10 2.44
N PHE A 249 4.44 -21.79 2.21
CA PHE A 249 5.02 -21.11 1.05
C PHE A 249 6.56 -21.07 1.14
N LYS A 250 7.11 -20.88 2.33
CA LYS A 250 8.57 -20.94 2.55
C LYS A 250 9.13 -22.34 2.27
N LEU A 251 8.48 -23.38 2.79
CA LEU A 251 8.82 -24.78 2.49
C LEU A 251 8.76 -25.07 0.98
N PHE A 252 7.73 -24.59 0.29
CA PHE A 252 7.59 -24.75 -1.16
C PHE A 252 8.72 -24.06 -1.94
N VAL A 253 9.10 -22.84 -1.55
CA VAL A 253 10.23 -22.11 -2.14
C VAL A 253 11.55 -22.84 -1.91
N ASP A 254 11.78 -23.37 -0.71
CA ASP A 254 13.01 -24.10 -0.38
C ASP A 254 13.11 -25.43 -1.16
N LEU A 255 11.98 -26.15 -1.34
CA LEU A 255 11.89 -27.33 -2.21
C LEU A 255 12.18 -27.00 -3.68
N LEU A 256 11.61 -25.89 -4.20
CA LEU A 256 11.87 -25.45 -5.57
C LEU A 256 13.34 -25.09 -5.79
N LYS A 257 13.97 -24.39 -4.83
CA LYS A 257 15.41 -24.06 -4.89
C LYS A 257 16.27 -25.31 -4.89
N LEU A 258 15.92 -26.31 -4.07
CA LEU A 258 16.62 -27.60 -4.06
C LEU A 258 16.48 -28.34 -5.40
N LYS A 259 15.29 -28.33 -6.02
CA LYS A 259 15.06 -28.97 -7.32
C LYS A 259 15.83 -28.28 -8.46
N LEU A 260 15.85 -26.94 -8.47
CA LEU A 260 16.50 -26.16 -9.51
C LEU A 260 18.03 -26.14 -9.37
N ASN A 261 18.54 -26.19 -8.14
CA ASN A 261 19.97 -26.21 -7.87
C ASN A 261 20.25 -27.11 -6.65
N PRO A 262 20.38 -28.43 -6.87
CA PRO A 262 20.61 -29.39 -5.81
C PRO A 262 22.02 -29.21 -5.23
N ASN A 263 22.10 -28.56 -4.08
CA ASN A 263 23.34 -28.40 -3.34
C ASN A 263 23.13 -28.63 -1.84
N SER A 264 24.20 -28.96 -1.12
CA SER A 264 24.20 -29.21 0.32
C SER A 264 23.62 -28.06 1.13
N SER A 265 23.85 -26.81 0.72
CA SER A 265 23.34 -25.62 1.42
C SER A 265 21.82 -25.48 1.35
N HIS A 266 21.20 -25.83 0.22
CA HIS A 266 19.75 -25.81 0.04
C HIS A 266 19.09 -26.99 0.75
N LEU A 267 19.74 -28.14 0.78
CA LEU A 267 19.29 -29.31 1.52
C LEU A 267 19.30 -29.04 3.04
N LEU A 268 20.38 -28.46 3.56
CA LEU A 268 20.49 -28.05 4.96
C LEU A 268 19.39 -27.07 5.35
N LYS A 269 19.18 -26.01 4.55
CA LYS A 269 18.10 -25.03 4.79
C LYS A 269 16.71 -25.68 4.83
N LEU A 270 16.48 -26.72 4.03
CA LEU A 270 15.24 -27.47 4.02
C LEU A 270 15.05 -28.30 5.30
N ILE A 271 16.12 -28.92 5.80
CA ILE A 271 16.10 -29.76 7.01
C ILE A 271 16.04 -28.92 8.29
N GLU A 272 16.65 -27.74 8.29
CA GLU A 272 16.53 -26.73 9.34
C GLU A 272 15.11 -26.15 9.43
N ASN A 273 14.34 -26.21 8.34
CA ASN A 273 12.93 -25.90 8.36
C ASN A 273 12.20 -27.04 9.11
N ASP A 274 11.82 -26.78 10.37
CA ASP A 274 11.29 -27.76 11.34
C ASP A 274 9.89 -28.32 11.00
N ARG A 275 9.57 -28.41 9.70
CA ARG A 275 8.27 -28.77 9.14
C ARG A 275 8.30 -30.09 8.38
N ILE A 276 9.48 -30.63 8.09
CA ILE A 276 9.65 -31.99 7.57
C ILE A 276 9.85 -32.90 8.75
N ASP A 277 8.95 -33.84 8.98
CA ASP A 277 9.09 -34.82 10.06
C ASP A 277 10.28 -35.74 9.75
N LEU A 278 11.34 -35.60 10.55
CA LEU A 278 12.59 -36.35 10.42
C LEU A 278 12.99 -36.81 11.81
N SER A 279 12.82 -38.11 12.05
CA SER A 279 13.13 -38.79 13.30
C SER A 279 14.60 -38.65 13.75
N SER A 280 15.50 -38.21 12.87
CA SER A 280 16.93 -37.98 13.18
C SER A 280 17.46 -36.67 12.60
N ARG A 281 16.65 -35.59 12.68
CA ARG A 281 16.99 -34.26 12.13
C ARG A 281 18.39 -33.77 12.54
N ILE A 282 18.70 -33.80 13.85
CA ILE A 282 19.95 -33.27 14.40
C ILE A 282 21.16 -34.04 13.85
N ASN A 283 21.11 -35.37 13.91
CA ASN A 283 22.18 -36.24 13.40
C ASN A 283 22.40 -36.05 11.89
N LEU A 284 21.33 -35.77 11.15
CA LEU A 284 21.39 -35.59 9.70
C LEU A 284 21.95 -34.21 9.32
N ILE A 285 21.65 -33.16 10.09
CA ILE A 285 22.28 -31.83 9.95
C ILE A 285 23.78 -31.93 10.24
N GLU A 286 24.16 -32.59 11.32
CA GLU A 286 25.55 -32.78 11.72
C GLU A 286 26.34 -33.56 10.65
N TYR A 287 25.76 -34.66 10.16
CA TYR A 287 26.34 -35.44 9.06
C TYR A 287 26.53 -34.60 7.78
N LEU A 288 25.52 -33.82 7.36
CA LEU A 288 25.60 -32.99 6.17
C LEU A 288 26.62 -31.85 6.28
N ASN A 289 26.79 -31.28 7.47
CA ASN A 289 27.80 -30.25 7.74
C ASN A 289 29.23 -30.83 7.68
N VAL A 290 29.43 -32.05 8.17
CA VAL A 290 30.74 -32.72 8.17
C VAL A 290 31.14 -33.20 6.77
N PHE A 291 30.20 -33.79 6.02
CA PHE A 291 30.53 -34.48 4.76
C PHE A 291 30.34 -33.64 3.48
N LYS A 292 29.87 -32.37 3.58
CA LYS A 292 29.68 -31.42 2.46
C LYS A 292 29.29 -32.09 1.13
N ILE A 293 28.14 -32.75 1.12
CA ILE A 293 27.70 -33.55 -0.04
C ILE A 293 27.38 -32.63 -1.23
N ASP A 294 28.30 -32.54 -2.20
CA ASP A 294 28.04 -31.92 -3.50
C ASP A 294 27.48 -32.97 -4.48
N ARG A 295 26.15 -33.04 -4.60
CA ARG A 295 25.49 -33.82 -5.65
C ARG A 295 25.52 -33.08 -6.99
N LYS A 296 26.71 -33.00 -7.61
CA LYS A 296 26.83 -32.75 -9.06
C LYS A 296 27.10 -34.02 -9.87
N SER A 297 27.32 -35.18 -9.23
CA SER A 297 27.81 -36.38 -9.92
C SER A 297 26.87 -37.59 -9.94
N SER A 298 25.66 -37.55 -9.35
CA SER A 298 24.84 -38.77 -9.20
C SER A 298 23.45 -38.76 -9.84
N MET A 299 23.21 -37.91 -10.85
CA MET A 299 21.93 -37.88 -11.59
C MET A 299 22.07 -38.05 -13.12
N ASN A 300 23.21 -38.54 -13.61
CA ASN A 300 23.40 -38.88 -15.03
C ASN A 300 23.39 -40.39 -15.34
N ASP A 301 23.26 -41.29 -14.35
CA ASP A 301 23.37 -42.74 -14.57
C ASP A 301 22.02 -43.49 -14.59
N HIS A 302 20.96 -42.84 -15.08
CA HIS A 302 19.74 -43.57 -15.49
C HIS A 302 19.28 -43.12 -16.88
N SER A 303 20.12 -43.45 -17.88
CA SER A 303 19.70 -43.68 -19.26
C SER A 303 20.59 -44.77 -19.86
N LEU A 304 19.96 -45.84 -20.36
CA LEU A 304 20.50 -47.08 -20.97
C LEU A 304 20.75 -48.22 -19.97
N ASP A 305 19.70 -48.95 -19.60
CA ASP A 305 19.26 -50.17 -20.30
C ASP A 305 17.75 -50.41 -20.07
#